data_AF-A0A7J8G2Q7-F1
#
_entry.id   AF-A0A7J8G2Q7-F1
#
_cell.length_a   1.000
_cell.length_b   1.000
_cell.length_c   1.000
_cell.angle_alpha   90.00
_cell.angle_beta   90.00
_cell.angle_gamma   90.00
#
_symmetry.space_group_name_H-M   'P 1'
#
loop_
_entity.id
_entity.type
_entity.pdbx_description
1 polymer ?
#
loop_
_entity_poly.entity_id
_entity_poly.type
_entity_poly.pdbx_seq_one_letter_code
_entity_poly.pdbx_strand_id
1 'polypeptide(L)'
;MAPSRKFFVGGNWKMNGRKTTLGELISTLNAAKVSADVEVVCAPPTAYIDFARQKLDEKVVFEQTKVIADNVKDWNKVVLAYEPVWAIGTGKTATPQQAQEVHEKLRGWLKSNVSDAVAQSTRIIYGGSVTGANCKELASQPDVDGFLVGGASLKPEFVDIINAKQ
;
A
#
# COMPACT_ATOMS: atom_id res chain seq x y z
N MET A 1 -25.04 5.25 6.44
CA MET A 1 -23.59 5.22 6.79
C MET A 1 -22.82 5.12 5.50
N ALA A 2 -21.77 5.95 5.30
CA ALA A 2 -20.86 5.74 4.19
C ALA A 2 -20.24 4.33 4.33
N PRO A 3 -20.16 3.51 3.28
CA PRO A 3 -19.56 2.18 3.37
C PRO A 3 -18.10 2.32 3.83
N SER A 4 -17.68 1.48 4.80
CA SER A 4 -16.28 1.48 5.25
C SER A 4 -15.36 1.01 4.11
N ARG A 5 -14.18 1.63 3.98
CA ARG A 5 -13.19 1.22 2.99
C ARG A 5 -12.68 -0.19 3.34
N LYS A 6 -12.74 -1.10 2.37
CA LYS A 6 -12.18 -2.45 2.51
C LYS A 6 -10.66 -2.39 2.64
N PHE A 7 -10.12 -3.20 3.54
CA PHE A 7 -8.68 -3.29 3.74
C PHE A 7 -8.03 -3.98 2.54
N PHE A 8 -6.89 -3.46 2.08
CA PHE A 8 -6.23 -3.95 0.86
C PHE A 8 -4.77 -4.31 1.15
N VAL A 9 -4.30 -5.47 0.69
CA VAL A 9 -2.88 -5.85 0.82
C VAL A 9 -2.32 -6.28 -0.53
N GLY A 10 -1.38 -5.49 -1.05
CA GLY A 10 -0.65 -5.80 -2.26
C GLY A 10 0.71 -6.44 -1.96
N GLY A 11 1.07 -7.54 -2.63
CA GLY A 11 2.41 -8.13 -2.61
C GLY A 11 3.25 -7.64 -3.79
N ASN A 12 4.28 -6.83 -3.56
CA ASN A 12 5.21 -6.39 -4.61
C ASN A 12 6.47 -7.24 -4.58
N TRP A 13 6.50 -8.31 -5.38
CA TRP A 13 7.60 -9.28 -5.42
C TRP A 13 8.88 -8.74 -6.11
N LYS A 14 8.82 -7.54 -6.70
CA LYS A 14 9.95 -6.89 -7.39
C LYS A 14 10.57 -7.82 -8.44
N MET A 15 11.90 -7.98 -8.43
CA MET A 15 12.65 -8.90 -9.30
C MET A 15 13.21 -10.08 -8.51
N ASN A 16 12.40 -10.65 -7.60
CA ASN A 16 12.81 -11.77 -6.74
C ASN A 16 12.00 -13.03 -7.06
N GLY A 17 12.63 -14.18 -6.83
CA GLY A 17 12.00 -15.50 -6.92
C GLY A 17 12.67 -16.44 -7.91
N ARG A 18 12.74 -17.72 -7.55
CA ARG A 18 12.98 -18.85 -8.46
C ARG A 18 11.69 -19.67 -8.52
N LYS A 19 11.48 -20.46 -9.58
CA LYS A 19 10.24 -21.25 -9.76
C LYS A 19 9.85 -22.06 -8.53
N THR A 20 10.83 -22.62 -7.82
CA THR A 20 10.64 -23.42 -6.60
C THR A 20 10.12 -22.57 -5.43
N THR A 21 10.80 -21.47 -5.09
CA THR A 21 10.44 -20.61 -3.94
C THR A 21 9.12 -19.88 -4.15
N LEU A 22 8.79 -19.53 -5.41
CA LEU A 22 7.49 -18.94 -5.73
C LEU A 22 6.35 -19.98 -5.65
N GLY A 23 6.61 -21.24 -6.05
CA GLY A 23 5.62 -22.32 -5.94
C GLY A 23 5.24 -22.64 -4.49
N GLU A 24 6.22 -22.62 -3.59
CA GLU A 24 5.98 -22.80 -2.15
C GLU A 24 5.16 -21.65 -1.57
N LEU A 25 5.54 -20.40 -1.86
CA LEU A 25 4.82 -19.20 -1.43
C LEU A 25 3.35 -19.20 -1.91
N ILE A 26 3.11 -19.53 -3.18
CA ILE A 26 1.76 -19.62 -3.75
C ILE A 26 0.93 -20.70 -3.03
N SER A 27 1.54 -21.84 -2.72
CA SER A 27 0.87 -22.92 -2.00
C SER A 27 0.46 -22.49 -0.58
N THR A 28 1.33 -21.76 0.12
CA THR A 28 1.03 -21.18 1.43
C THR A 28 -0.10 -20.15 1.34
N LEU A 29 -0.07 -19.26 0.35
CA LEU A 29 -1.13 -18.26 0.14
C LEU A 29 -2.49 -18.89 -0.13
N ASN A 30 -2.54 -19.94 -0.95
CA ASN A 30 -3.79 -20.65 -1.27
C ASN A 30 -4.37 -21.42 -0.08
N ALA A 31 -3.51 -21.87 0.85
CA ALA A 31 -3.95 -22.57 2.06
C ALA A 31 -4.39 -21.63 3.18
N ALA A 32 -4.07 -20.33 3.08
CA ALA A 32 -4.40 -19.34 4.11
C ALA A 32 -5.89 -18.99 4.08
N LYS A 33 -6.50 -18.88 5.27
CA LYS A 33 -7.84 -18.29 5.41
C LYS A 33 -7.71 -16.77 5.35
N VAL A 34 -8.01 -16.20 4.19
CA VAL A 34 -8.11 -14.75 4.00
C VAL A 34 -9.54 -14.31 4.27
N SER A 35 -9.72 -13.25 5.05
CA SER A 35 -11.05 -12.67 5.30
C SER A 35 -11.68 -12.22 3.98
N ALA A 36 -12.99 -12.44 3.81
CA ALA A 36 -13.74 -12.05 2.61
C ALA A 36 -13.75 -10.53 2.35
N ASP A 37 -13.33 -9.73 3.34
CA ASP A 37 -13.28 -8.27 3.27
C ASP A 37 -11.90 -7.72 2.85
N VAL A 38 -10.95 -8.59 2.49
CA VAL A 38 -9.59 -8.22 2.08
C VAL A 38 -9.35 -8.51 0.60
N GLU A 39 -8.92 -7.49 -0.14
CA GLU A 39 -8.51 -7.63 -1.55
C GLU A 39 -6.98 -7.75 -1.66
N VAL A 40 -6.50 -8.69 -2.51
CA VAL A 40 -5.07 -8.99 -2.69
C VAL A 40 -4.66 -8.81 -4.15
N VAL A 41 -3.56 -8.08 -4.40
CA VAL A 41 -3.01 -7.80 -5.74
C VAL A 41 -1.48 -7.98 -5.74
N CYS A 42 -0.90 -8.41 -6.87
CA CYS A 42 0.56 -8.47 -7.07
C CYS A 42 0.99 -7.72 -8.34
N ALA A 43 2.11 -6.99 -8.29
CA ALA A 43 2.60 -6.18 -9.42
C ALA A 43 4.15 -6.22 -9.56
N PRO A 44 4.69 -6.46 -10.78
CA PRO A 44 6.13 -6.32 -11.13
C PRO A 44 6.39 -5.14 -12.13
N PRO A 45 7.62 -4.82 -12.59
CA PRO A 45 8.98 -4.90 -12.03
C PRO A 45 9.70 -3.51 -11.91
N THR A 46 10.95 -3.57 -11.45
CA THR A 46 11.70 -2.61 -10.60
C THR A 46 12.59 -1.58 -11.34
N ALA A 47 12.61 -1.54 -12.67
CA ALA A 47 13.66 -0.85 -13.45
C ALA A 47 13.80 0.68 -13.23
N TYR A 48 12.86 1.32 -12.53
CA TYR A 48 12.79 2.78 -12.39
C TYR A 48 12.99 3.30 -10.95
N ILE A 49 13.29 2.41 -9.99
CA ILE A 49 13.23 2.73 -8.54
C ILE A 49 14.34 3.68 -8.05
N ASP A 50 15.58 3.56 -8.57
CA ASP A 50 16.70 4.40 -8.09
C ASP A 50 16.66 5.84 -8.65
N PHE A 51 15.97 6.07 -9.77
CA PHE A 51 15.78 7.41 -10.33
C PHE A 51 14.75 8.21 -9.54
N ALA A 52 13.65 7.58 -9.10
CA ALA A 52 12.64 8.20 -8.25
C ALA A 52 13.20 8.57 -6.86
N ARG A 53 14.11 7.73 -6.32
CA ARG A 53 14.73 7.88 -5.00
C ARG A 53 15.46 9.19 -4.75
N GLN A 54 15.99 9.82 -5.80
CA GLN A 54 16.87 10.99 -5.64
C GLN A 54 16.12 12.34 -5.60
N LYS A 55 14.78 12.36 -5.81
CA LYS A 55 14.06 13.61 -6.12
C LYS A 55 12.73 13.85 -5.41
N LEU A 56 12.33 13.01 -4.46
CA LEU A 56 10.95 13.05 -3.92
C LEU A 56 10.84 13.85 -2.60
N ASP A 57 10.07 14.94 -2.69
CA ASP A 57 9.54 15.78 -1.59
C ASP A 57 8.01 15.59 -1.50
N GLU A 58 7.37 15.94 -0.38
CA GLU A 58 5.92 15.79 -0.15
C GLU A 58 5.08 16.49 -1.23
N LYS A 59 5.58 17.62 -1.75
CA LYS A 59 4.96 18.36 -2.86
C LYS A 59 4.80 17.50 -4.12
N VAL A 60 5.77 16.62 -4.38
CA VAL A 60 5.77 15.76 -5.56
C VAL A 60 4.66 14.70 -5.44
N VAL A 61 4.31 14.26 -4.24
CA VAL A 61 3.20 13.32 -4.02
C VAL A 61 1.88 13.94 -4.49
N PHE A 62 1.63 15.22 -4.19
CA PHE A 62 0.44 15.92 -4.66
C PHE A 62 0.47 16.20 -6.15
N GLU A 63 1.63 16.56 -6.71
CA GLU A 63 1.78 16.75 -8.16
C GLU A 63 1.54 15.45 -8.94
N GLN A 64 2.06 14.31 -8.47
CA GLN A 64 1.79 12.99 -9.05
C GLN A 64 0.31 12.63 -8.96
N THR A 65 -0.31 12.86 -7.81
CA THR A 65 -1.73 12.60 -7.59
C THR A 65 -2.59 13.48 -8.51
N LYS A 66 -2.20 14.73 -8.74
CA LYS A 66 -2.86 15.63 -9.69
C LYS A 66 -2.83 15.08 -11.10
N VAL A 67 -1.67 14.65 -11.58
CA VAL A 67 -1.55 14.07 -12.94
C VAL A 67 -2.45 12.85 -13.11
N ILE A 68 -2.50 11.98 -12.10
CA ILE A 68 -3.41 10.82 -12.09
C ILE A 68 -4.86 11.31 -12.15
N ALA A 69 -5.24 12.27 -11.31
CA ALA A 69 -6.60 12.79 -11.23
C ALA A 69 -7.10 13.46 -12.52
N ASP A 70 -6.23 14.17 -13.23
CA ASP A 70 -6.57 14.79 -14.51
C ASP A 70 -6.96 13.73 -15.57
N ASN A 71 -6.40 12.51 -15.47
CA ASN A 71 -6.51 11.45 -16.46
C ASN A 71 -7.47 10.31 -16.07
N VAL A 72 -7.63 10.02 -14.77
CA VAL A 72 -8.53 8.98 -14.28
C VAL A 72 -9.96 9.48 -14.26
N LYS A 73 -10.87 8.74 -14.90
CA LYS A 73 -12.31 9.04 -14.91
C LYS A 73 -13.13 8.12 -13.99
N ASP A 74 -12.63 6.92 -13.71
CA ASP A 74 -13.30 5.94 -12.85
C ASP A 74 -12.42 5.59 -11.64
N TRP A 75 -12.66 6.28 -10.53
CA TRP A 75 -11.91 6.12 -9.28
C TRP A 75 -12.29 4.86 -8.49
N ASN A 76 -13.39 4.17 -8.83
CA ASN A 76 -13.78 2.93 -8.15
C ASN A 76 -12.77 1.80 -8.40
N LYS A 77 -11.94 1.93 -9.43
CA LYS A 77 -10.91 0.95 -9.82
C LYS A 77 -9.51 1.34 -9.37
N VAL A 78 -9.36 2.42 -8.59
CA VAL A 78 -8.07 2.97 -8.18
C VAL A 78 -7.78 2.66 -6.72
N VAL A 79 -6.52 2.30 -6.46
CA VAL A 79 -5.91 2.24 -5.13
C VAL A 79 -4.62 3.06 -5.21
N LEU A 80 -4.42 3.97 -4.25
CA LEU A 80 -3.20 4.75 -4.15
C LEU A 80 -2.25 4.08 -3.16
N ALA A 81 -1.03 3.76 -3.59
CA ALA A 81 0.03 3.25 -2.72
C ALA A 81 1.02 4.38 -2.44
N TYR A 82 1.07 4.85 -1.20
CA TYR A 82 2.09 5.78 -0.75
C TYR A 82 3.31 4.99 -0.25
N GLU A 83 4.43 5.12 -0.95
CA GLU A 83 5.71 4.53 -0.53
C GLU A 83 6.80 5.59 -0.39
N PRO A 84 7.11 6.08 0.83
CA PRO A 84 8.24 6.97 1.01
C PRO A 84 9.52 6.25 0.61
N VAL A 85 10.26 6.79 -0.36
CA VAL A 85 11.36 6.03 -0.97
C VAL A 85 12.46 5.65 0.03
N TRP A 86 12.68 6.48 1.05
CA TRP A 86 13.63 6.17 2.13
C TRP A 86 13.21 4.96 2.98
N ALA A 87 11.94 4.58 2.97
CA ALA A 87 11.41 3.41 3.69
C ALA A 87 11.45 2.13 2.84
N ILE A 88 11.75 2.21 1.56
CA ILE A 88 11.71 1.07 0.64
C ILE A 88 13.03 0.28 0.71
N GLY A 89 12.97 -0.95 1.26
CA GLY A 89 14.11 -1.88 1.23
C GLY A 89 15.27 -1.52 2.16
N THR A 90 15.09 -0.53 3.04
CA THR A 90 16.09 -0.05 4.00
C THR A 90 15.94 -0.68 5.38
N GLY A 91 14.84 -1.39 5.64
CA GLY A 91 14.46 -1.86 6.98
C GLY A 91 13.97 -0.74 7.90
N LYS A 92 13.98 0.52 7.44
CA LYS A 92 13.41 1.66 8.15
C LYS A 92 11.98 1.84 7.70
N THR A 93 11.06 1.84 8.66
CA THR A 93 9.62 2.04 8.41
C THR A 93 9.26 3.44 8.87
N ALA A 94 8.30 4.08 8.19
CA ALA A 94 7.66 5.26 8.75
C ALA A 94 6.99 4.92 10.09
N THR A 95 7.02 5.87 11.02
CA THR A 95 6.19 5.73 12.21
C THR A 95 4.71 5.77 11.80
N PRO A 96 3.80 5.20 12.61
CA PRO A 96 2.36 5.30 12.34
C PRO A 96 1.90 6.75 12.14
N GLN A 97 2.44 7.68 12.91
CA GLN A 97 2.11 9.10 12.79
C GLN A 97 2.60 9.70 11.47
N GLN A 98 3.79 9.35 11.01
CA GLN A 98 4.30 9.78 9.70
C GLN A 98 3.47 9.24 8.54
N ALA A 99 3.04 7.97 8.61
CA ALA A 99 2.16 7.38 7.61
C ALA A 99 0.78 8.05 7.62
N GLN A 100 0.21 8.24 8.80
CA GLN A 100 -1.08 8.89 9.00
C GLN A 100 -1.09 10.33 8.47
N GLU A 101 -0.09 11.14 8.82
CA GLU A 101 -0.01 12.54 8.39
C GLU A 101 -0.08 12.68 6.86
N VAL A 102 0.67 11.84 6.14
CA VAL A 102 0.69 11.91 4.67
C VAL A 102 -0.61 11.39 4.08
N HIS A 103 -1.17 10.29 4.61
CA HIS A 103 -2.44 9.74 4.15
C HIS A 103 -3.61 10.71 4.39
N GLU A 104 -3.66 11.38 5.54
CA GLU A 104 -4.64 12.40 5.85
C GLU A 104 -4.55 13.58 4.88
N LYS A 105 -3.34 14.11 4.64
CA LYS A 105 -3.12 15.19 3.65
C LYS A 105 -3.53 14.76 2.24
N LEU A 106 -3.19 13.53 1.81
CA LEU A 106 -3.61 12.96 0.52
C LEU A 106 -5.13 12.86 0.41
N ARG A 107 -5.81 12.39 1.46
CA ARG A 107 -7.27 12.28 1.47
C ARG A 107 -7.93 13.65 1.45
N GLY A 108 -7.41 14.62 2.20
CA GLY A 108 -7.81 16.02 2.14
C GLY A 108 -7.64 16.60 0.73
N TRP A 109 -6.53 16.30 0.07
CA TRP A 109 -6.27 16.70 -1.30
C TRP A 109 -7.31 16.10 -2.27
N LEU A 110 -7.61 14.80 -2.19
CA LEU A 110 -8.65 14.16 -3.02
C LEU A 110 -10.03 14.79 -2.81
N LYS A 111 -10.36 15.13 -1.56
CA LYS A 111 -11.64 15.77 -1.21
C LYS A 111 -11.78 17.14 -1.88
N SER A 112 -10.73 17.95 -1.82
CA SER A 112 -10.72 19.30 -2.38
C SER A 112 -10.60 19.35 -3.89
N ASN A 113 -9.92 18.37 -4.52
CA ASN A 113 -9.53 18.45 -5.93
C ASN A 113 -10.25 17.44 -6.84
N VAL A 114 -10.89 16.40 -6.28
CA VAL A 114 -11.63 15.40 -7.07
C VAL A 114 -13.09 15.36 -6.64
N SER A 115 -13.36 14.90 -5.42
CA SER A 115 -14.67 15.01 -4.74
C SER A 115 -14.59 14.37 -3.36
N ASP A 116 -15.51 14.74 -2.47
CA ASP A 116 -15.66 14.08 -1.17
C ASP A 116 -15.96 12.57 -1.32
N ALA A 117 -16.79 12.19 -2.30
CA ALA A 117 -17.09 10.79 -2.58
C ALA A 117 -15.83 9.98 -2.94
N VAL A 118 -14.97 10.51 -3.81
CA VAL A 118 -13.70 9.86 -4.17
C VAL A 118 -12.76 9.80 -2.98
N ALA A 119 -12.66 10.85 -2.18
CA ALA A 119 -11.81 10.84 -0.99
C ALA A 119 -12.23 9.78 0.03
N GLN A 120 -13.53 9.55 0.18
CA GLN A 120 -14.06 8.55 1.11
C GLN A 120 -13.94 7.12 0.58
N SER A 121 -14.04 6.89 -0.74
CA SER A 121 -13.99 5.56 -1.33
C SER A 121 -12.58 5.09 -1.71
N THR A 122 -11.68 6.02 -2.05
CA THR A 122 -10.32 5.69 -2.47
C THR A 122 -9.54 5.10 -1.30
N ARG A 123 -8.96 3.93 -1.54
CA ARG A 123 -8.05 3.28 -0.59
C ARG A 123 -6.66 3.86 -0.75
N ILE A 124 -6.07 4.30 0.35
CA ILE A 124 -4.70 4.78 0.44
C ILE A 124 -3.93 3.77 1.28
N ILE A 125 -3.03 3.03 0.66
CA ILE A 125 -2.24 1.97 1.29
C ILE A 125 -0.80 2.43 1.50
N TYR A 126 -0.18 2.01 2.60
CA TYR A 126 1.20 2.34 2.93
C TYR A 126 2.15 1.24 2.42
N GLY A 127 3.27 1.61 1.80
CA GLY A 127 4.35 0.68 1.50
C GLY A 127 5.71 1.21 1.92
N GLY A 128 6.59 0.31 2.37
CA GLY A 128 7.91 0.69 2.90
C GLY A 128 8.22 -0.01 4.22
N SER A 129 9.00 -1.09 4.15
CA SER A 129 9.47 -1.88 5.30
C SER A 129 8.35 -2.38 6.25
N VAL A 130 7.14 -2.60 5.74
CA VAL A 130 6.06 -3.29 6.48
C VAL A 130 6.49 -4.74 6.77
N THR A 131 6.28 -5.18 8.01
CA THR A 131 6.57 -6.53 8.53
C THR A 131 5.42 -7.03 9.39
N GLY A 132 5.41 -8.32 9.75
CA GLY A 132 4.42 -8.86 10.69
C GLY A 132 4.44 -8.13 12.05
N ALA A 133 5.60 -7.63 12.47
CA ALA A 133 5.77 -6.97 13.77
C ALA A 133 5.20 -5.55 13.84
N ASN A 134 5.17 -4.79 12.73
CA ASN A 134 4.74 -3.39 12.73
C ASN A 134 3.37 -3.15 12.07
N CYS A 135 2.84 -4.14 11.36
CA CYS A 135 1.63 -3.98 10.55
C CYS A 135 0.39 -3.58 11.36
N LYS A 136 0.21 -4.09 12.59
CA LYS A 136 -0.97 -3.78 13.41
C LYS A 136 -1.01 -2.31 13.84
N GLU A 137 0.13 -1.75 14.22
CA GLU A 137 0.21 -0.37 14.66
C GLU A 137 -0.04 0.60 13.49
N LEU A 138 0.54 0.30 12.32
CA LEU A 138 0.30 1.05 11.09
C LEU A 138 -1.17 0.94 10.64
N ALA A 139 -1.77 -0.25 10.72
CA ALA A 139 -3.16 -0.48 10.30
C ALA A 139 -4.19 0.17 11.24
N SER A 140 -3.79 0.54 12.46
CA SER A 140 -4.65 1.26 13.41
C SER A 140 -4.89 2.72 13.03
N GLN A 141 -4.09 3.26 12.11
CA GLN A 141 -4.20 4.66 11.68
C GLN A 141 -5.46 4.87 10.81
N PRO A 142 -6.25 5.93 11.04
CA PRO A 142 -7.55 6.14 10.40
C PRO A 142 -7.53 6.17 8.86
N ASP A 143 -6.46 6.71 8.28
CA ASP A 143 -6.35 6.91 6.84
C ASP A 143 -5.47 5.85 6.14
N VAL A 144 -4.97 4.85 6.89
CA VAL A 144 -4.25 3.70 6.34
C VAL A 144 -5.25 2.58 6.03
N ASP A 145 -5.51 2.40 4.74
CA ASP A 145 -6.47 1.44 4.22
C ASP A 145 -5.84 0.08 3.88
N GLY A 146 -4.55 -0.11 4.16
CA GLY A 146 -3.86 -1.31 3.72
C GLY A 146 -2.35 -1.14 3.53
N PHE A 147 -1.74 -2.17 2.94
CA PHE A 147 -0.30 -2.21 2.70
C PHE A 147 0.10 -2.60 1.29
N LEU A 148 1.21 -2.03 0.81
CA LEU A 148 1.98 -2.56 -0.31
C LEU A 148 3.29 -3.14 0.25
N VAL A 149 3.43 -4.46 0.23
CA VAL A 149 4.49 -5.17 0.95
C VAL A 149 5.52 -5.72 -0.02
N GLY A 150 6.78 -5.30 0.16
CA GLY A 150 7.92 -5.79 -0.60
C GLY A 150 8.48 -7.11 -0.04
N GLY A 151 9.67 -7.08 0.58
CA GLY A 151 10.40 -8.29 0.99
C GLY A 151 9.66 -9.21 1.97
N ALA A 152 8.83 -8.66 2.85
CA ALA A 152 8.03 -9.47 3.77
C ALA A 152 6.92 -10.28 3.05
N SER A 153 6.50 -9.88 1.84
CA SER A 153 5.52 -10.63 1.05
C SER A 153 6.04 -11.96 0.51
N LEU A 154 7.36 -12.18 0.57
CA LEU A 154 8.04 -13.42 0.16
C LEU A 154 8.27 -14.38 1.33
N LYS A 155 7.66 -14.10 2.49
CA LYS A 155 7.88 -14.84 3.73
C LYS A 155 6.54 -15.23 4.38
N PRO A 156 6.52 -16.24 5.26
CA PRO A 156 5.30 -16.63 5.97
C PRO A 156 4.65 -15.51 6.78
N GLU A 157 5.44 -14.55 7.31
CA GLU A 157 4.95 -13.38 8.06
C GLU A 157 3.98 -12.50 7.26
N PHE A 158 3.89 -12.67 5.93
CA PHE A 158 2.90 -11.97 5.13
C PHE A 158 1.45 -12.29 5.54
N VAL A 159 1.20 -13.48 6.08
CA VAL A 159 -0.12 -13.85 6.63
C VAL A 159 -0.49 -12.96 7.82
N ASP A 160 0.47 -12.61 8.67
CA ASP A 160 0.25 -11.70 9.79
C ASP A 160 -0.12 -10.29 9.29
N ILE A 161 0.52 -9.86 8.20
CA ILE A 161 0.27 -8.56 7.56
C ILE A 161 -1.12 -8.51 6.89
N ILE A 162 -1.55 -9.60 6.25
CA ILE A 162 -2.90 -9.74 5.70
C ILE A 162 -3.96 -9.60 6.82
N ASN A 163 -3.66 -10.14 7.99
CA ASN A 163 -4.56 -10.14 9.14
C ASN A 163 -4.34 -8.95 10.09
N ALA A 164 -3.67 -7.87 9.63
CA ALA A 164 -3.29 -6.75 10.50
C ALA A 164 -4.48 -6.00 11.13
N LYS A 165 -5.69 -6.07 10.56
CA LYS A 165 -6.93 -5.49 11.09
C LYS A 165 -7.86 -6.48 11.81
N GLN A 166 -7.42 -7.73 12.01
CA GLN A 166 -8.17 -8.74 12.77
C GLN A 166 -7.77 -8.76 14.26
#